data_AF-A0A832EYH2-F1
#
_entry.id   AF-A0A832EYH2-F1
#
_cell.length_a   1.000
_cell.length_b   1.000
_cell.length_c   1.000
_cell.angle_alpha   90.00
_cell.angle_beta   90.00
_cell.angle_gamma   90.00
#
_symmetry.space_group_name_H-M   'P 1'
#
loop_
_entity.id
_entity.type
_entity.pdbx_description
1 polymer ?
#
loop_
_entity_poly.entity_id
_entity_poly.type
_entity_poly.pdbx_seq_one_letter_code
_entity_poly.pdbx_strand_id
1 'polypeptide(L)'
;MIWLQRLCVIAVACMGVPAAAQQLPHFDFRLSDEVAEWRPAHDVSSIEPTAQGMVIRISGSDPYIHGPARDYPAGQPLWLTIRFKSDQPGTGQVFWFTEKRYAREEDSVHFPA
;
A
#
# COMPACT_ATOMS: atom_id res chain seq x y z
N MET A 1 -15.00 67.12 15.12
CA MET A 1 -15.97 66.11 14.65
C MET A 1 -15.33 64.75 14.87
N ILE A 2 -15.58 64.13 16.03
CA ILE A 2 -14.88 62.92 16.51
C ILE A 2 -15.58 61.70 15.91
N TRP A 3 -14.89 60.97 15.03
CA TRP A 3 -15.37 59.69 14.50
C TRP A 3 -15.00 58.57 15.47
N LEU A 4 -15.99 57.97 16.15
CA LEU A 4 -15.80 56.72 16.90
C LEU A 4 -15.64 55.56 15.90
N GLN A 5 -14.42 55.04 15.74
CA GLN A 5 -14.20 53.74 15.12
C GLN A 5 -14.65 52.64 16.09
N ARG A 6 -15.72 51.93 15.72
CA ARG A 6 -16.17 50.72 16.40
C ARG A 6 -15.14 49.61 16.14
N LEU A 7 -14.40 49.22 17.16
CA LEU A 7 -13.58 48.00 17.17
C LEU A 7 -14.50 46.79 17.04
N CYS A 8 -14.47 46.13 15.89
CA CYS A 8 -15.07 44.82 15.67
C CYS A 8 -14.03 43.77 16.06
N VAL A 9 -14.17 43.13 17.22
CA VAL A 9 -13.35 41.99 17.61
C VAL A 9 -13.93 40.76 16.94
N ILE A 10 -13.27 40.29 15.87
CA ILE A 10 -13.58 38.99 15.27
C ILE A 10 -12.84 37.94 16.09
N ALA A 11 -13.55 37.22 16.94
CA ALA A 11 -13.03 36.03 17.60
C ALA A 11 -12.87 34.91 16.57
N VAL A 12 -11.64 34.65 16.13
CA VAL A 12 -11.33 33.46 15.32
C VAL A 12 -11.30 32.26 16.27
N ALA A 13 -12.39 31.49 16.29
CA ALA A 13 -12.40 30.19 16.93
C ALA A 13 -11.54 29.23 16.10
N CYS A 14 -10.37 28.84 16.61
CA CYS A 14 -9.59 27.74 16.06
C CYS A 14 -10.36 26.43 16.29
N MET A 15 -11.27 26.09 15.39
CA MET A 15 -11.84 24.75 15.33
C MET A 15 -10.75 23.81 14.83
N GLY A 16 -10.12 23.08 15.75
CA GLY A 16 -9.23 21.98 15.39
C GLY A 16 -10.03 20.93 14.63
N VAL A 17 -9.75 20.78 13.33
CA VAL A 17 -10.32 19.69 12.54
C VAL A 17 -9.74 18.39 13.10
N PRO A 18 -10.56 17.45 13.58
CA PRO A 18 -10.04 16.17 14.03
C PRO A 18 -9.39 15.47 12.83
N ALA A 19 -8.16 15.00 13.00
CA ALA A 19 -7.48 14.21 11.98
C ALA A 19 -8.28 12.92 11.76
N ALA A 20 -8.93 12.79 10.61
CA ALA A 20 -9.58 11.55 10.22
C ALA A 20 -8.51 10.45 10.13
N ALA A 21 -8.79 9.28 10.71
CA ALA A 21 -7.91 8.14 10.57
C ALA A 21 -7.76 7.81 9.07
N GLN A 22 -6.52 7.80 8.57
CA GLN A 22 -6.25 7.48 7.18
C GLN A 22 -6.76 6.05 6.91
N GLN A 23 -7.61 5.90 5.89
CA GLN A 23 -8.00 4.59 5.41
C GLN A 23 -6.77 3.90 4.83
N LEU A 24 -6.46 2.70 5.33
CA LEU A 24 -5.31 1.94 4.84
C LEU A 24 -5.57 1.45 3.41
N PRO A 25 -4.53 1.41 2.56
CA PRO A 25 -4.63 0.83 1.23
C PRO A 25 -5.16 -0.62 1.26
N HIS A 26 -6.02 -0.94 0.30
CA HIS A 26 -6.59 -2.27 0.08
C HIS A 26 -6.47 -2.59 -1.41
N PHE A 27 -6.21 -3.86 -1.73
CA PHE A 27 -6.18 -4.35 -3.10
C PHE A 27 -7.24 -5.44 -3.31
N ASP A 28 -8.22 -5.20 -4.17
CA ASP A 28 -9.15 -6.19 -4.69
C ASP A 28 -8.64 -6.78 -6.02
N PHE A 29 -7.89 -7.87 -5.92
CA PHE A 29 -7.35 -8.55 -7.10
C PHE A 29 -8.38 -9.24 -8.02
N ARG A 30 -9.69 -9.12 -7.71
CA ARG A 30 -10.76 -9.53 -8.64
C ARG A 30 -11.04 -8.45 -9.69
N LEU A 31 -10.55 -7.23 -9.48
CA LEU A 31 -10.68 -6.12 -10.42
C LEU A 31 -9.47 -6.10 -11.36
N SER A 32 -9.72 -6.16 -12.67
CA SER A 32 -8.64 -6.16 -13.67
C SER A 32 -7.75 -4.92 -13.61
N ASP A 33 -8.35 -3.76 -13.31
CA ASP A 33 -7.65 -2.49 -13.28
C ASP A 33 -6.66 -2.44 -12.11
N GLU A 34 -7.00 -3.05 -10.97
CA GLU A 34 -6.08 -3.18 -9.86
C GLU A 34 -4.93 -4.14 -10.18
N VAL A 35 -5.20 -5.27 -10.83
CA VAL A 35 -4.15 -6.22 -11.25
C VAL A 35 -3.21 -5.58 -12.27
N ALA A 36 -3.72 -4.72 -13.16
CA ALA A 36 -2.92 -4.02 -14.16
C ALA A 36 -1.88 -3.05 -13.56
N GLU A 37 -2.04 -2.63 -12.30
CA GLU A 37 -1.05 -1.82 -11.59
C GLU A 37 0.17 -2.64 -11.11
N TRP A 38 0.06 -3.97 -11.07
CA TRP A 38 1.13 -4.87 -10.64
C TRP A 38 1.99 -5.31 -11.81
N ARG A 39 3.30 -5.43 -11.58
CA ARG A 39 4.27 -5.73 -12.64
C ARG A 39 5.10 -6.96 -12.31
N PRO A 40 5.29 -7.88 -13.27
CA PRO A 40 6.28 -8.94 -13.12
C PRO A 40 7.67 -8.29 -13.10
N ALA A 41 8.57 -8.83 -12.27
CA ALA A 41 9.91 -8.28 -12.14
C ALA A 41 10.98 -9.33 -12.45
N HIS A 42 10.96 -10.47 -11.76
CA HIS A 42 11.91 -11.56 -11.96
C HIS A 42 11.19 -12.91 -11.90
N ASP A 43 11.61 -13.86 -12.72
CA ASP A 43 11.10 -15.24 -12.80
C ASP A 43 9.56 -15.40 -12.83
N VAL A 44 8.84 -14.40 -13.30
CA VAL A 44 7.39 -14.41 -13.49
C VAL A 44 7.07 -14.28 -14.98
N SER A 45 6.37 -15.27 -15.54
CA SER A 45 6.00 -15.27 -16.96
C SER A 45 4.73 -14.46 -17.24
N SER A 46 3.80 -14.40 -16.29
CA SER A 46 2.60 -13.59 -16.44
C SER A 46 1.93 -13.26 -15.10
N ILE A 47 1.15 -12.17 -15.15
CA ILE A 47 0.22 -11.75 -14.10
C ILE A 47 -1.14 -11.55 -14.76
N GLU A 48 -2.16 -12.26 -14.28
CA GLU A 48 -3.46 -12.36 -14.94
C GLU A 48 -4.60 -12.14 -13.93
N PRO A 49 -5.58 -11.26 -14.20
CA PRO A 49 -6.77 -11.17 -13.37
C PRO A 49 -7.69 -12.37 -13.62
N THR A 50 -8.31 -12.87 -12.55
CA THR A 50 -9.32 -13.93 -12.60
C THR A 50 -10.47 -13.59 -11.66
N ALA A 51 -11.59 -14.32 -11.76
CA ALA A 51 -12.72 -14.15 -10.84
C ALA A 51 -12.36 -14.44 -9.37
N GLN A 52 -11.27 -15.17 -9.11
CA GLN A 52 -10.80 -15.55 -7.78
C GLN A 52 -9.72 -14.60 -7.23
N GLY A 53 -9.16 -13.72 -8.07
CA GLY A 53 -8.03 -12.87 -7.72
C GLY A 53 -6.98 -12.81 -8.84
N MET A 54 -5.77 -12.40 -8.48
CA MET A 54 -4.61 -12.35 -9.36
C MET A 54 -3.92 -13.72 -9.40
N VAL A 55 -3.66 -14.23 -10.60
CA VAL A 55 -2.80 -15.40 -10.81
C VAL A 55 -1.42 -14.92 -11.25
N ILE A 56 -0.39 -15.40 -10.56
CA ILE A 56 1.03 -15.18 -10.90
C ILE A 56 1.57 -16.49 -11.44
N ARG A 57 2.12 -16.50 -12.65
CA ARG A 57 2.78 -17.67 -13.22
C ARG A 57 4.28 -17.58 -13.03
N ILE A 58 4.83 -18.53 -12.29
CA ILE A 58 6.27 -18.62 -12.02
C ILE A 58 6.95 -19.33 -13.20
N SER A 59 8.13 -18.85 -13.58
CA SER A 59 8.93 -19.35 -14.71
C SER A 59 10.39 -19.60 -14.35
N GLY A 60 10.78 -19.39 -13.10
CA GLY A 60 12.13 -19.62 -12.60
C GLY A 60 12.15 -19.81 -11.07
N SER A 61 13.33 -19.68 -10.46
CA SER A 61 13.58 -20.04 -9.06
C SER A 61 13.42 -18.91 -8.06
N ASP A 62 13.44 -17.64 -8.51
CA ASP A 62 13.37 -16.45 -7.66
C ASP A 62 12.27 -15.48 -8.12
N PRO A 63 10.98 -15.88 -8.03
CA PRO A 63 9.87 -15.09 -8.55
C PRO A 63 9.46 -13.95 -7.63
N TYR A 64 9.39 -12.72 -8.17
CA TYR A 64 8.76 -11.60 -7.46
C TYR A 64 8.07 -10.62 -8.41
N ILE A 65 7.11 -9.88 -7.83
CA ILE A 65 6.31 -8.85 -8.50
C ILE A 65 6.38 -7.56 -7.68
N HIS A 66 6.14 -6.43 -8.34
CA HIS A 66 5.99 -5.14 -7.67
C HIS A 66 4.55 -4.65 -7.77
N GLY A 67 4.00 -4.25 -6.64
CA GLY A 67 2.74 -3.51 -6.60
C GLY A 67 2.97 -2.02 -6.81
N PRO A 68 1.89 -1.27 -7.02
CA PRO A 68 1.96 0.18 -7.11
C PRO A 68 2.33 0.78 -5.75
N ALA A 69 2.99 1.93 -5.77
CA ALA A 69 3.17 2.73 -4.57
C ALA A 69 1.80 3.15 -4.00
N ARG A 70 1.72 3.19 -2.67
CA ARG A 70 0.55 3.66 -1.92
C ARG A 70 0.99 4.51 -0.75
N ASP A 71 0.12 5.43 -0.35
CA ASP A 71 0.33 6.26 0.82
C ASP A 71 -0.09 5.50 2.07
N TYR A 72 0.86 5.31 2.98
CA TYR A 72 0.65 4.71 4.28
C TYR A 72 0.94 5.73 5.39
N PRO A 73 0.23 5.65 6.54
CA PRO A 73 0.44 6.57 7.65
C PRO A 73 1.84 6.39 8.24
N ALA A 74 2.52 7.51 8.47
CA ALA A 74 3.86 7.52 9.01
C ALA A 74 3.89 7.26 10.53
N GLY A 75 5.00 6.71 11.02
CA GLY A 75 5.30 6.65 12.45
C GLY A 75 4.48 5.65 13.26
N GLN A 76 3.79 4.70 12.62
CA GLN A 76 3.06 3.64 13.31
C GLN A 76 3.27 2.26 12.65
N PRO A 77 3.21 1.17 13.43
CA PRO A 77 3.23 -0.19 12.89
C PRO A 77 2.01 -0.45 11.99
N LEU A 78 2.22 -1.24 10.94
CA LEU A 78 1.18 -1.65 10.00
C LEU A 78 1.10 -3.17 9.93
N TRP A 79 -0.11 -3.68 9.72
CA TRP A 79 -0.36 -5.08 9.47
C TRP A 79 -0.68 -5.29 8.00
N LEU A 80 0.01 -6.23 7.37
CA LEU A 80 -0.30 -6.71 6.03
C LEU A 80 -1.06 -8.02 6.14
N THR A 81 -2.29 -8.05 5.62
CA THR A 81 -3.10 -9.27 5.51
C THR A 81 -3.17 -9.67 4.05
N ILE A 82 -2.68 -10.87 3.73
CA ILE A 82 -2.73 -11.43 2.38
C ILE A 82 -3.55 -12.71 2.42
N ARG A 83 -4.48 -12.85 1.47
CA ARG A 83 -5.12 -14.12 1.15
C ARG A 83 -4.52 -14.64 -0.14
N PHE A 84 -3.83 -15.77 -0.08
CA PHE A 84 -3.23 -16.40 -1.25
C PHE A 84 -3.40 -17.92 -1.22
N LYS A 85 -3.06 -18.56 -2.33
CA LYS A 85 -2.97 -20.00 -2.49
C LYS A 85 -1.75 -20.29 -3.35
N SER A 86 -0.91 -21.23 -2.93
CA SER A 86 0.15 -21.80 -3.77
C SER A 86 -0.28 -23.19 -4.27
N ASP A 87 0.18 -23.57 -5.46
CA ASP A 87 0.06 -24.94 -5.98
C ASP A 87 1.29 -25.80 -5.63
N GLN A 88 2.34 -25.18 -5.10
CA GLN A 88 3.58 -25.81 -4.65
C GLN A 88 3.94 -25.37 -3.22
N PRO A 89 4.52 -26.25 -2.40
CA PRO A 89 4.98 -25.87 -1.07
C PRO A 89 6.19 -24.93 -1.18
N GLY A 90 6.34 -24.01 -0.23
CA GLY A 90 7.53 -23.18 -0.17
C GLY A 90 7.49 -22.11 0.91
N THR A 91 8.24 -21.05 0.67
CA THR A 91 8.22 -19.83 1.48
C THR A 91 7.99 -18.63 0.59
N GLY A 92 7.21 -17.68 1.07
CA GLY A 92 7.10 -16.35 0.50
C GLY A 92 7.87 -15.34 1.34
N GLN A 93 8.12 -14.18 0.75
CA GLN A 93 8.78 -13.07 1.39
C GLN A 93 8.12 -11.76 0.96
N VAL A 94 7.88 -10.87 1.92
CA VAL A 94 7.37 -9.53 1.66
C VAL A 94 8.48 -8.52 1.92
N PHE A 95 8.72 -7.66 0.92
CA PHE A 95 9.53 -6.48 1.04
C PHE A 95 8.65 -5.23 1.04
N TRP A 96 9.00 -4.26 1.89
CA TRP A 96 8.43 -2.93 1.87
C TRP A 96 9.55 -1.91 1.94
N PHE A 97 9.40 -0.82 1.19
CA PHE A 97 10.46 0.15 1.03
C PHE A 97 9.87 1.48 0.55
N THR A 98 10.67 2.54 0.56
CA THR A 98 10.23 3.89 0.12
C THR A 98 11.10 4.34 -1.03
N GLU A 99 10.73 5.41 -1.75
CA GLU A 99 11.60 5.93 -2.81
C GLU A 99 13.01 6.31 -2.32
N LYS A 100 13.14 6.65 -1.02
CA LYS A 100 14.42 7.03 -0.39
C LYS A 100 15.21 5.83 0.16
N ARG A 101 14.57 4.67 0.32
CA ARG A 101 15.17 3.47 0.92
C ARG A 101 14.78 2.28 0.07
N TYR A 102 15.74 1.64 -0.59
CA TYR A 102 15.53 0.43 -1.37
C TYR A 102 15.10 -0.77 -0.50
N ALA A 103 14.53 -1.80 -1.13
CA ALA A 103 14.25 -3.08 -0.48
C ALA A 103 15.53 -3.69 0.10
N ARG A 104 15.43 -4.27 1.30
CA ARG A 104 16.54 -4.97 1.97
C ARG A 104 16.06 -6.26 2.60
N GLU A 105 16.92 -7.25 2.55
CA GLU A 105 16.67 -8.58 3.13
C GLU A 105 16.37 -8.52 4.63
N GLU A 106 17.15 -7.73 5.37
CA GLU A 106 17.01 -7.54 6.81
C GLU A 106 15.68 -6.91 7.25
N ASP A 107 15.02 -6.18 6.33
CA ASP A 107 13.76 -5.49 6.56
C ASP A 107 12.57 -6.27 5.97
N SER A 108 12.74 -7.54 5.63
CA SER A 108 11.69 -8.35 5.01
C SER A 108 11.01 -9.29 6.01
N VAL A 109 9.83 -9.80 5.64
CA VAL A 109 9.13 -10.84 6.41
C VAL A 109 8.97 -12.09 5.56
N HIS A 110 9.48 -13.22 6.07
CA HIS A 110 9.27 -14.54 5.51
C HIS A 110 7.99 -15.19 6.06
N PHE A 111 7.30 -15.96 5.23
CA PHE A 111 6.10 -16.70 5.63
C PHE A 111 5.99 -18.03 4.87
N PRO A 112 5.31 -19.05 5.43
CA PRO A 112 5.09 -20.32 4.72
C PRO A 112 4.09 -20.14 3.56
N ALA A 113 4.33 -20.81 2.44
CA ALA A 113 3.50 -20.77 1.23
C ALA A 113 2.98 -22.16 0.82
#